data_AF-A0A4R4PB40-F1
#
_entry.id   AF-A0A4R4PB40-F1
#
_cell.length_a   1.000
_cell.length_b   1.000
_cell.length_c   1.000
_cell.angle_alpha   90.00
_cell.angle_beta   90.00
_cell.angle_gamma   90.00
#
_symmetry.space_group_name_H-M   'P 1'
#
loop_
_entity.id
_entity.type
_entity.pdbx_description
1 polymer ?
#
loop_
_entity_poly.entity_id
_entity_poly.type
_entity_poly.pdbx_seq_one_letter_code
_entity_poly.pdbx_strand_id
1 'polypeptide(L)'
;MSDTDRKRVAHRALVDRVLRGDGRASVEQRGLAFRNEGLSPPLDMLVGKVVDRPSEVSEADLALVTAAGYSEDQVFELVVCAAVGQSDRLYAAGLSALAEATAGEGPDHAS
;
A
#
# COMPACT_ATOMS: atom_id res chain seq x y z
N MET A 1 27.07 -1.95 5.74
CA MET A 1 25.78 -1.91 5.02
C MET A 1 25.53 -0.46 4.62
N SER A 2 25.24 -0.17 3.35
CA SER A 2 24.99 1.22 2.93
C SER A 2 23.66 1.73 3.49
N ASP A 3 23.45 3.04 3.54
CA ASP A 3 22.16 3.60 3.98
C ASP A 3 21.01 3.16 3.06
N THR A 4 21.28 3.01 1.76
CA THR A 4 20.34 2.47 0.78
C THR A 4 19.93 1.04 1.11
N ASP A 5 20.89 0.17 1.46
CA ASP A 5 20.60 -1.21 1.86
C ASP A 5 19.75 -1.24 3.14
N ARG A 6 20.07 -0.37 4.11
CA ARG A 6 19.31 -0.24 5.35
C ARG A 6 17.85 0.14 5.08
N LYS A 7 17.61 1.13 4.20
CA LYS A 7 16.26 1.56 3.79
C LYS A 7 15.49 0.43 3.11
N ARG A 8 16.13 -0.35 2.24
CA ARG A 8 15.49 -1.51 1.57
C ARG A 8 15.12 -2.61 2.57
N VAL A 9 15.97 -2.89 3.55
CA VAL A 9 15.68 -3.86 4.62
C VAL A 9 14.49 -3.37 5.47
N ALA A 10 14.49 -2.11 5.89
CA ALA A 10 13.40 -1.54 6.68
C ALA A 10 12.07 -1.55 5.92
N HIS A 11 12.08 -1.22 4.62
CA HIS A 11 10.91 -1.30 3.76
C HIS A 11 10.33 -2.72 3.69
N ARG A 12 11.18 -3.73 3.46
CA ARG A 12 10.73 -5.14 3.44
C ARG A 12 10.12 -5.58 4.77
N ALA A 13 10.75 -5.19 5.88
CA ALA A 13 10.25 -5.48 7.22
C ALA A 13 8.89 -4.81 7.50
N LEU A 14 8.70 -3.57 7.03
CA LEU A 14 7.41 -2.88 7.13
C LEU A 14 6.31 -3.62 6.35
N VAL A 15 6.55 -3.93 5.07
CA VAL A 15 5.58 -4.64 4.22
C VAL A 15 5.22 -5.99 4.82
N ASP A 16 6.21 -6.73 5.31
CA ASP A 16 5.98 -8.03 5.96
C ASP A 16 5.13 -7.89 7.23
N ARG A 17 5.44 -6.92 8.10
CA ARG A 17 4.68 -6.70 9.34
C ARG A 17 3.23 -6.30 9.06
N VAL A 18 3.00 -5.44 8.06
CA VAL A 18 1.65 -5.01 7.68
C VAL A 18 0.82 -6.19 7.18
N LEU A 19 1.39 -7.06 6.35
CA LEU A 19 0.68 -8.20 5.76
C LEU A 19 0.51 -9.40 6.69
N ARG A 20 1.52 -9.69 7.51
CA ARG A 20 1.63 -10.96 8.25
C ARG A 20 1.73 -10.81 9.77
N GLY A 21 1.90 -9.58 10.27
CA GLY A 21 1.94 -9.31 11.70
C GLY A 21 0.62 -9.63 12.40
N ASP A 22 0.64 -9.59 13.73
CA ASP A 22 -0.56 -9.80 14.54
C ASP A 22 -1.62 -8.74 14.20
N GLY A 23 -2.87 -9.19 14.09
CA GLY A 23 -4.01 -8.34 13.72
C GLY A 23 -5.34 -9.07 13.82
N ARG A 24 -6.43 -8.32 13.73
CA ARG A 24 -7.81 -8.80 13.72
C ARG A 24 -8.31 -9.12 12.32
N ALA A 25 -7.78 -8.46 11.30
CA ALA A 25 -8.06 -8.77 9.91
C ALA A 25 -7.25 -9.99 9.47
N SER A 26 -7.85 -10.86 8.65
CA SER A 26 -7.13 -12.02 8.16
C SER A 26 -5.95 -11.60 7.26
N VAL A 27 -4.91 -12.44 7.18
CA VAL A 27 -3.79 -12.22 6.26
C VAL A 27 -4.27 -12.10 4.81
N GLU A 28 -5.30 -12.86 4.45
CA GLU A 28 -5.92 -12.79 3.13
C GLU A 28 -6.56 -11.42 2.87
N GLN A 29 -7.40 -10.93 3.78
CA GLN A 29 -8.03 -9.61 3.66
C GLN A 29 -7.00 -8.48 3.57
N ARG A 30 -5.94 -8.56 4.40
CA ARG A 30 -4.82 -7.60 4.35
C ARG A 30 -4.10 -7.64 3.00
N GLY A 31 -3.89 -8.83 2.45
CA GLY A 31 -3.32 -9.00 1.11
C GLY A 31 -4.19 -8.43 -0.01
N LEU A 32 -5.51 -8.62 0.05
CA LEU A 32 -6.46 -8.06 -0.90
C LEU A 32 -6.49 -6.52 -0.80
N ALA A 33 -6.54 -5.97 0.42
CA ALA A 33 -6.48 -4.53 0.64
C ALA A 33 -5.17 -3.91 0.15
N PHE A 34 -4.03 -4.56 0.43
CA PHE A 34 -2.71 -4.11 -0.04
C PHE A 34 -2.65 -4.04 -1.58
N ARG A 35 -3.22 -5.04 -2.27
CA ARG A 35 -3.30 -5.03 -3.74
C ARG A 35 -4.39 -4.11 -4.28
N ASN A 36 -5.29 -3.61 -3.44
CA ASN A 36 -6.52 -2.93 -3.84
C ASN A 36 -7.33 -3.76 -4.85
N GLU A 37 -7.49 -5.05 -4.58
CA GLU A 37 -8.09 -5.98 -5.53
C GLU A 37 -8.83 -7.12 -4.81
N GLY A 38 -10.04 -7.46 -5.26
CA GLY A 38 -10.78 -8.65 -4.83
C GLY A 38 -11.46 -8.55 -3.46
N LEU A 39 -11.57 -7.36 -2.86
CA LEU A 39 -12.45 -7.13 -1.72
C LEU A 39 -13.91 -7.03 -2.18
N SER A 40 -14.83 -7.45 -1.34
CA SER A 40 -16.26 -7.27 -1.56
C SER A 40 -16.75 -5.93 -0.99
N PRO A 41 -17.84 -5.35 -1.54
CA PRO A 41 -18.51 -4.23 -0.90
C PRO A 41 -18.97 -4.55 0.52
N PRO A 42 -18.88 -3.59 1.47
CA PRO A 42 -18.48 -2.19 1.28
C PRO A 42 -16.97 -1.90 1.39
N LEU A 43 -16.13 -2.93 1.62
CA LEU A 43 -14.69 -2.72 1.85
C LEU A 43 -13.94 -2.23 0.62
N ASP A 44 -14.31 -2.70 -0.57
CA ASP A 44 -13.68 -2.27 -1.83
C ASP A 44 -13.82 -0.76 -2.08
N MET A 45 -14.98 -0.19 -1.76
CA MET A 45 -15.23 1.25 -1.90
C MET A 45 -14.37 2.06 -0.92
N LEU A 46 -14.30 1.65 0.35
CA LEU A 46 -13.45 2.32 1.34
C LEU A 46 -11.97 2.24 0.94
N VAL A 47 -11.50 1.03 0.61
CA VAL A 47 -10.09 0.80 0.22
C VAL A 47 -9.75 1.52 -1.08
N GLY A 48 -10.63 1.50 -2.08
CA GLY A 48 -10.47 2.26 -3.31
C GLY A 48 -10.38 3.77 -3.05
N LYS A 49 -11.19 4.32 -2.13
CA LYS A 49 -11.06 5.72 -1.71
C LYS A 49 -9.72 6.00 -1.05
N VAL A 50 -9.26 5.15 -0.14
CA VAL A 50 -7.95 5.30 0.51
C VAL A 50 -6.81 5.35 -0.52
N VAL A 51 -6.90 4.55 -1.58
CA VAL A 51 -5.87 4.44 -2.62
C VAL A 51 -5.91 5.62 -3.61
N ASP A 52 -7.08 5.99 -4.11
CA ASP A 52 -7.22 6.95 -5.22
C ASP A 52 -7.51 8.38 -4.76
N ARG A 53 -8.22 8.53 -3.64
CA ARG A 53 -8.82 9.79 -3.18
C ARG A 53 -8.91 9.87 -1.65
N PRO A 54 -7.79 9.76 -0.92
CA PRO A 54 -7.81 9.61 0.54
C PRO A 54 -8.48 10.78 1.28
N SER A 55 -8.48 11.98 0.70
CA SER A 55 -9.18 13.16 1.25
C SER A 55 -10.70 13.07 1.17
N GLU A 56 -11.26 12.11 0.41
CA GLU A 56 -12.70 11.89 0.26
C GLU A 56 -13.22 10.73 1.14
N VAL A 57 -12.36 10.14 1.97
CA VAL A 57 -12.79 9.17 3.00
C VAL A 57 -13.59 9.91 4.07
N SER A 58 -14.79 9.42 4.32
CA SER A 58 -15.75 10.04 5.25
C SER A 58 -16.14 9.10 6.39
N GLU A 59 -16.73 9.66 7.45
CA GLU A 59 -17.32 8.85 8.53
C GLU A 59 -18.41 7.90 8.03
N ALA A 60 -19.15 8.29 6.97
CA ALA A 60 -20.17 7.45 6.36
C ALA A 60 -19.57 6.19 5.71
N ASP A 61 -18.39 6.30 5.10
CA ASP A 61 -17.68 5.15 4.53
C ASP A 61 -17.28 4.15 5.62
N LEU A 62 -16.78 4.66 6.75
CA LEU A 62 -16.41 3.83 7.90
C LEU A 62 -17.66 3.18 8.52
N ALA A 63 -18.76 3.91 8.65
CA ALA A 63 -20.02 3.41 9.19
C ALA A 63 -20.64 2.29 8.35
N LEU A 64 -20.52 2.35 7.02
CA LEU A 64 -20.98 1.27 6.14
C LEU A 64 -20.21 -0.03 6.37
N VAL A 65 -18.88 0.07 6.53
CA VAL A 65 -18.03 -1.09 6.77
C VAL A 65 -18.25 -1.66 8.16
N THR A 66 -18.39 -0.84 9.20
CA THR A 66 -18.70 -1.35 10.54
C THR A 66 -20.10 -1.95 10.62
N ALA A 67 -21.10 -1.39 9.92
CA ALA A 67 -22.44 -1.97 9.80
C ALA A 67 -22.44 -3.33 9.07
N ALA A 68 -21.44 -3.59 8.20
CA ALA A 68 -21.23 -4.88 7.55
C ALA A 68 -20.54 -5.93 8.46
N GLY A 69 -20.29 -5.60 9.73
CA GLY A 69 -19.79 -6.53 10.75
C GLY A 69 -18.27 -6.50 10.96
N TYR A 70 -17.56 -5.56 10.34
CA TYR A 70 -16.13 -5.37 10.58
C TYR A 70 -15.90 -4.55 11.87
N SER A 71 -14.93 -4.96 12.68
CA SER A 71 -14.54 -4.17 13.85
C SER A 71 -13.71 -2.95 13.43
N GLU A 72 -13.67 -1.92 14.28
CA GLU A 72 -12.81 -0.74 14.05
C GLU A 72 -11.34 -1.12 13.87
N ASP A 73 -10.83 -2.08 14.67
CA ASP A 73 -9.48 -2.63 14.50
C ASP A 73 -9.25 -3.20 13.10
N GLN A 74 -10.20 -4.00 12.58
CA GLN A 74 -10.12 -4.56 11.23
C GLN A 74 -10.13 -3.46 10.17
N VAL A 75 -10.99 -2.45 10.33
CA VAL A 75 -11.06 -1.32 9.39
C VAL A 75 -9.74 -0.55 9.39
N PHE A 76 -9.19 -0.23 10.56
CA PHE A 76 -7.89 0.42 10.69
C PHE A 76 -6.78 -0.38 10.00
N GLU A 77 -6.69 -1.69 10.28
CA GLU A 77 -5.68 -2.57 9.68
C GLU A 77 -5.77 -2.60 8.15
N LEU A 78 -6.98 -2.69 7.60
CA LEU A 78 -7.20 -2.76 6.15
C LEU A 78 -6.91 -1.43 5.45
N VAL A 79 -7.26 -0.30 6.08
CA VAL A 79 -6.89 1.05 5.60
C VAL A 79 -5.37 1.21 5.56
N VAL A 80 -4.67 0.79 6.61
CA VAL A 80 -3.20 0.82 6.66
C VAL A 80 -2.60 -0.08 5.56
N CYS A 81 -3.13 -1.30 5.37
CA CYS A 81 -2.67 -2.20 4.31
C CYS A 81 -2.83 -1.57 2.92
N ALA A 82 -3.97 -0.94 2.65
CA ALA A 82 -4.25 -0.26 1.39
C ALA A 82 -3.29 0.90 1.13
N ALA A 83 -3.10 1.79 2.11
CA ALA A 83 -2.21 2.94 1.99
C ALA A 83 -0.74 2.53 1.79
N VAL A 84 -0.28 1.51 2.54
CA VAL A 84 1.08 0.97 2.40
C VAL A 84 1.24 0.29 1.04
N GLY A 85 0.27 -0.49 0.59
CA GLY A 85 0.30 -1.14 -0.72
C GLY A 85 0.34 -0.14 -1.87
N GLN A 86 -0.38 0.98 -1.78
CA GLN A 86 -0.28 2.06 -2.76
C GLN A 86 1.09 2.74 -2.72
N SER A 87 1.62 2.99 -1.52
CA SER A 87 2.96 3.58 -1.35
C SER A 87 4.06 2.68 -1.89
N ASP A 88 3.96 1.36 -1.71
CA ASP A 88 4.89 0.35 -2.25
C ASP A 88 4.92 0.37 -3.79
N ARG A 89 3.74 0.43 -4.43
CA ARG A 89 3.64 0.57 -5.89
C ARG A 89 4.25 1.87 -6.40
N LEU A 90 3.96 2.99 -5.74
CA LEU A 90 4.54 4.30 -6.11
C LEU A 90 6.06 4.31 -5.93
N TYR A 91 6.56 3.69 -4.85
CA TYR A 91 7.99 3.53 -4.61
C TYR A 91 8.67 2.70 -5.71
N ALA A 92 8.10 1.55 -6.08
CA ALA A 92 8.62 0.70 -7.15
C ALA A 92 8.62 1.44 -8.50
N ALA A 93 7.53 2.12 -8.84
CA ALA A 93 7.42 2.93 -10.06
C ALA A 93 8.47 4.05 -10.10
N GLY A 94 8.67 4.77 -8.99
CA GLY A 94 9.68 5.81 -8.89
C GLY A 94 11.11 5.29 -9.07
N LEU A 95 11.42 4.10 -8.52
CA LEU A 95 12.71 3.45 -8.75
C LEU A 95 12.90 3.03 -10.22
N SER A 96 11.85 2.52 -10.88
CA SER A 96 11.91 2.18 -12.31
C SER A 96 12.20 3.41 -13.16
N ALA A 97 11.45 4.49 -12.92
CA ALA A 97 11.61 5.75 -13.64
C ALA A 97 13.02 6.33 -13.45
N LEU A 98 13.60 6.24 -12.24
CA LEU A 98 14.97 6.69 -12.00
C LEU A 98 15.99 5.81 -12.75
N ALA A 99 15.82 4.49 -12.73
CA ALA A 99 16.70 3.58 -13.46
C ALA A 99 16.69 3.84 -14.98
N GLU A 100 15.49 4.01 -15.55
CA GLU A 100 15.30 4.37 -16.96
C GLU A 100 15.98 5.70 -17.32
N ALA A 101 15.83 6.73 -16.49
CA ALA A 101 16.46 8.03 -16.72
C ALA A 101 18.00 7.95 -16.70
N THR A 102 18.55 7.24 -15.71
CA THR A 102 20.02 7.12 -15.56
C THR A 102 20.68 6.17 -16.58
N ALA A 103 19.93 5.24 -17.17
CA ALA A 103 20.44 4.35 -18.21
C ALA A 103 20.65 5.06 -19.56
N GLY A 104 19.97 6.18 -19.79
CA GLY A 104 20.09 6.99 -21.01
C GLY A 104 21.29 7.96 -21.04
N GLU A 105 22.00 8.13 -19.92
CA GLU A 105 23.14 9.06 -19.77
C GLU A 105 24.52 8.37 -19.98
N GLY A 106 24.58 7.35 -20.84
CA GLY A 106 25.84 6.71 -21.26
C GLY A 106 26.68 7.60 -22.20
N PRO A 107 28.00 7.35 -22.33
CA PRO A 107 29.00 8.31 -22.82
C PRO A 107 29.04 8.46 -24.35
N ASP A 108 27.96 8.92 -24.98
CA ASP A 108 27.90 9.14 -26.45
C ASP A 108 28.02 10.62 -26.84
N HIS A 109 28.62 11.45 -25.99
CA HIS A 109 28.93 12.85 -26.28
C HIS A 109 30.43 13.13 -26.20
N ALA A 110 31.22 12.36 -26.94
CA ALA A 110 32.56 12.73 -27.34
C ALA A 110 32.89 12.10 -28.70
N SER A 111 32.66 12.86 -29.77
CA SER A 111 33.28 12.66 -31.09
C SER A 111 33.64 14.02 -31.65
#